data_AF-A0A7X3SJC1-F1
#
_entry.id   AF-A0A7X3SJC1-F1
#
_cell.length_a   1.000
_cell.length_b   1.000
_cell.length_c   1.000
_cell.angle_alpha   90.00
_cell.angle_beta   90.00
_cell.angle_gamma   90.00
#
_symmetry.space_group_name_H-M   'P 1'
#
loop_
_entity.id
_entity.type
_entity.pdbx_description
1 polymer ?
#
loop_
_entity_poly.entity_id
_entity_poly.type
_entity_poly.pdbx_seq_one_letter_code
_entity_poly.pdbx_strand_id
1 'polypeptide(L)'
;MKKGFVWDVKEYNFLSKVNDIKLFVQENKRLPNSMSKDKYEKNLACFLNRQRDNKRKMEGEYPKWEKEAIESIDGFVWNPTQNYFLLGCKHYERYIKINNSFSIPKDYKTEDGFNLDSWNSSQKINIEKIG
;
A
#
# COMPACT_ATOMS: atom_id res chain seq x y z
N MET A 1 23.64 6.78 33.21
CA MET A 1 23.11 5.40 33.30
C MET A 1 21.60 5.46 33.48
N LYS A 2 20.81 5.01 32.49
CA LYS A 2 19.37 4.72 32.67
C LYS A 2 19.16 3.23 32.45
N LYS A 3 18.34 2.67 33.34
CA LYS A 3 18.11 1.25 33.66
C LYS A 3 17.87 0.38 32.43
N GLY A 4 18.48 -0.81 32.43
CA GLY A 4 18.37 -1.78 31.37
C GLY A 4 17.13 -2.68 31.43
N PHE A 5 16.96 -3.37 30.29
CA PHE A 5 16.20 -4.58 29.98
C PHE A 5 14.71 -4.47 29.61
N VAL A 6 14.40 -5.10 28.45
CA VAL A 6 13.10 -5.37 27.76
C VAL A 6 12.71 -4.46 26.56
N TRP A 7 13.65 -3.71 25.94
CA TRP A 7 13.34 -2.93 24.72
C TRP A 7 14.00 -3.46 23.43
N ASP A 8 15.19 -4.05 23.52
CA ASP A 8 15.94 -4.54 22.34
C ASP A 8 15.18 -5.63 21.57
N VAL A 9 14.56 -6.60 22.25
CA VAL A 9 13.86 -7.71 21.56
C VAL A 9 12.68 -7.23 20.71
N LYS A 10 11.94 -6.20 21.15
CA LYS A 10 10.79 -5.69 20.38
C LYS A 10 11.28 -4.89 19.17
N GLU A 11 12.25 -4.01 19.38
CA GLU A 11 12.85 -3.21 18.31
C GLU A 11 13.52 -4.12 17.28
N TYR A 12 14.35 -5.07 17.73
CA TYR A 12 14.99 -6.09 16.91
C TYR A 12 13.96 -6.88 16.09
N ASN A 13 12.88 -7.39 16.72
CA ASN A 13 11.86 -8.14 16.00
C ASN A 13 11.12 -7.28 14.96
N PHE A 14 10.87 -6.01 15.28
CA PHE A 14 10.25 -5.08 14.34
C PHE A 14 11.17 -4.82 13.15
N LEU A 15 12.42 -4.45 13.40
CA LEU A 15 13.41 -4.15 12.37
C LEU A 15 13.75 -5.38 11.53
N SER A 16 13.83 -6.57 12.13
CA SER A 16 13.97 -7.83 11.42
C SER A 16 12.78 -8.07 10.49
N LYS A 17 11.54 -7.82 10.93
CA LYS A 17 10.36 -7.97 10.07
C LYS A 17 10.34 -6.96 8.92
N VAL A 18 10.76 -5.72 9.18
CA VAL A 18 10.94 -4.70 8.13
C VAL A 18 11.99 -5.16 7.12
N ASN A 19 13.11 -5.71 7.58
CA ASN A 19 14.17 -6.21 6.71
C ASN A 19 13.70 -7.40 5.84
N ASP A 20 12.96 -8.35 6.43
CA ASP A 20 12.34 -9.46 5.70
C ASP A 20 11.46 -8.94 4.54
N ILE A 21 10.70 -7.88 4.79
CA ILE A 21 9.83 -7.26 3.77
C ILE A 21 10.67 -6.56 2.71
N LYS A 22 11.75 -5.86 3.08
CA LYS A 22 12.65 -5.23 2.10
C LYS A 22 13.25 -6.26 1.17
N LEU A 23 13.75 -7.38 1.71
CA LEU A 23 14.30 -8.48 0.91
C LEU A 23 13.23 -9.08 -0.01
N PHE A 24 12.03 -9.34 0.52
CA PHE A 24 10.90 -9.82 -0.28
C PHE A 24 10.59 -8.88 -1.45
N VAL A 25 10.52 -7.56 -1.20
CA VAL A 25 10.25 -6.53 -2.21
C VAL A 25 11.37 -6.47 -3.25
N GLN A 26 12.63 -6.56 -2.81
CA GLN A 26 13.78 -6.57 -3.72
C GLN A 26 13.77 -7.78 -4.67
N GLU A 27 13.42 -8.96 -4.17
CA GLU A 27 13.34 -10.19 -4.95
C GLU A 27 12.12 -10.24 -5.86
N ASN A 28 10.95 -9.86 -5.35
CA ASN A 28 9.67 -10.05 -6.03
C ASN A 28 9.20 -8.81 -6.82
N LYS A 29 9.87 -7.67 -6.64
CA LYS A 29 9.50 -6.36 -7.22
C LYS A 29 8.07 -5.92 -6.90
N ARG A 30 7.54 -6.36 -5.76
CA ARG A 30 6.20 -6.04 -5.25
C ARG A 30 6.12 -6.21 -3.74
N LEU A 31 5.14 -5.54 -3.12
CA LEU A 31 4.78 -5.78 -1.72
C LEU A 31 4.17 -7.19 -1.51
N PRO A 32 4.29 -7.75 -0.28
CA PRO A 32 3.68 -9.02 0.06
C PRO A 32 2.15 -8.92 0.06
N ASN A 33 1.48 -10.02 -0.33
CA ASN A 33 0.03 -10.09 -0.44
C ASN A 33 -0.59 -10.87 0.73
N SER A 34 -1.58 -10.28 1.42
CA SER A 34 -2.28 -10.90 2.54
C SER A 34 -3.18 -12.07 2.12
N MET A 35 -3.47 -12.20 0.83
CA MET A 35 -4.21 -13.32 0.23
C MET A 35 -3.29 -14.42 -0.29
N SER A 36 -1.97 -14.30 -0.11
CA SER A 36 -1.03 -15.35 -0.54
C SER A 36 -1.31 -16.67 0.17
N LYS A 37 -1.13 -17.78 -0.55
CA LYS A 37 -1.13 -19.13 0.01
C LYS A 37 0.15 -19.43 0.77
N ASP A 38 1.24 -18.73 0.42
CA ASP A 38 2.48 -18.83 1.15
C ASP A 38 2.33 -18.15 2.52
N LYS A 39 2.57 -18.94 3.58
CA LYS A 39 2.36 -18.48 4.95
C LYS A 39 3.36 -17.38 5.34
N TYR A 40 4.58 -17.43 4.79
CA TYR A 40 5.61 -16.45 5.09
C TYR A 40 5.23 -15.09 4.50
N GLU A 41 4.93 -15.01 3.20
CA GLU A 41 4.46 -13.80 2.53
C GLU A 41 3.19 -13.25 3.20
N LYS A 42 2.22 -14.11 3.50
CA LYS A 42 0.99 -13.69 4.17
C LYS A 42 1.28 -13.01 5.51
N ASN A 43 2.21 -13.55 6.30
CA ASN A 43 2.61 -12.95 7.57
C ASN A 43 3.29 -11.57 7.38
N LEU A 44 4.12 -11.41 6.35
CA LEU A 44 4.73 -10.13 6.00
C LEU A 44 3.66 -9.08 5.65
N ALA A 45 2.66 -9.46 4.86
CA ALA A 45 1.55 -8.58 4.51
C ALA A 45 0.68 -8.21 5.72
N CYS A 46 0.38 -9.18 6.59
CA CYS A 46 -0.36 -8.93 7.84
C CYS A 46 0.37 -7.96 8.77
N PHE A 47 1.71 -8.02 8.83
CA PHE A 47 2.50 -7.05 9.59
C PHE A 47 2.28 -5.62 9.06
N LEU A 48 2.40 -5.40 7.75
CA LEU A 48 2.17 -4.06 7.15
C LEU A 48 0.74 -3.55 7.41
N ASN A 49 -0.27 -4.42 7.27
CA ASN A 49 -1.66 -4.04 7.52
C ASN A 49 -1.88 -3.64 8.98
N ARG A 50 -1.25 -4.34 9.93
CA ARG A 50 -1.27 -3.95 11.34
C ARG A 50 -0.64 -2.58 11.56
N GLN A 51 0.46 -2.26 10.89
CA GLN A 51 1.06 -0.92 11.00
C GLN A 51 0.14 0.18 10.48
N ARG A 52 -0.56 -0.05 9.36
CA ARG A 52 -1.57 0.89 8.84
C ARG A 52 -2.71 1.12 9.84
N ASP A 53 -3.20 0.05 10.44
CA ASP A 53 -4.26 0.12 11.45
C ASP A 53 -3.81 0.83 12.73
N ASN A 54 -2.61 0.50 13.23
CA ASN A 54 -2.04 1.15 14.41
C ASN A 54 -1.85 2.65 14.14
N LYS A 55 -1.26 3.03 13.00
CA LYS A 55 -1.04 4.43 12.68
C LYS A 55 -2.34 5.23 12.58
N ARG A 56 -3.41 4.63 12.05
CA ARG A 56 -4.75 5.23 12.02
C ARG A 56 -5.33 5.45 13.43
N LYS A 57 -5.17 4.47 14.33
CA LYS A 57 -5.72 4.51 15.70
C LYS A 57 -4.96 5.43 16.65
N MET A 58 -3.67 5.62 16.42
CA MET A 58 -2.79 6.36 17.34
C MET A 58 -2.80 7.88 17.12
N GLU A 59 -3.62 8.41 16.18
CA GLU A 59 -3.88 9.85 15.98
C GLU A 59 -2.65 10.80 15.98
N GLY A 60 -1.47 10.30 15.61
CA GLY A 60 -0.22 11.08 15.60
C GLY A 60 0.86 10.60 16.57
N GLU A 61 0.52 9.75 17.55
CA GLU A 61 1.45 9.17 18.53
C GLU A 61 2.23 7.95 18.01
N TYR A 62 2.04 7.58 16.74
CA TYR A 62 2.75 6.45 16.15
C TYR A 62 4.27 6.67 16.20
N PRO A 63 5.06 5.73 16.74
CA PRO A 63 6.48 5.95 17.01
C PRO A 63 7.25 6.38 15.76
N LYS A 64 8.05 7.45 15.89
CA LYS A 64 8.78 8.05 14.77
C LYS A 64 9.73 7.04 14.09
N TRP A 65 10.48 6.27 14.88
CA TRP A 65 11.42 5.29 14.35
C TRP A 65 10.71 4.12 13.63
N GLU A 66 9.55 3.67 14.12
CA GLU A 66 8.73 2.67 13.42
C GLU A 66 8.24 3.21 12.08
N LYS A 67 7.80 4.48 12.06
CA LYS A 67 7.34 5.16 10.85
C LYS A 67 8.45 5.20 9.80
N GLU A 68 9.63 5.68 10.18
CA GLU A 68 10.79 5.80 9.29
C GLU A 68 11.25 4.43 8.76
N ALA A 69 11.26 3.41 9.62
CA ALA A 69 11.60 2.05 9.22
C ALA A 69 10.60 1.49 8.19
N ILE A 70 9.29 1.69 8.38
CA ILE A 70 8.26 1.24 7.43
C ILE A 70 8.30 2.05 6.13
N GLU A 71 8.49 3.36 6.20
CA GLU A 71 8.57 4.26 5.02
C GLU A 71 9.82 4.00 4.17
N SER A 72 10.84 3.34 4.73
CA SER A 72 12.02 2.90 3.99
C SER A 72 11.82 1.63 3.15
N ILE A 73 10.63 1.02 3.19
CA ILE A 73 10.26 -0.12 2.35
C ILE A 73 9.79 0.41 0.99
N ASP A 74 10.44 -0.04 -0.09
CA ASP A 74 10.07 0.39 -1.44
C ASP A 74 8.63 0.00 -1.82
N GLY A 75 7.94 0.91 -2.48
CA GLY A 75 6.52 0.79 -2.84
C GLY A 75 5.53 0.83 -1.67
N PHE A 76 5.96 1.01 -0.41
CA PHE A 76 5.05 1.11 0.72
C PHE A 76 4.25 2.42 0.70
N VAL A 77 2.93 2.30 0.93
CA VAL A 77 2.03 3.42 1.19
C VAL A 77 1.15 3.14 2.40
N TRP A 78 0.91 4.17 3.20
CA TRP A 78 0.06 4.08 4.41
C TRP A 78 -1.42 3.86 4.09
N ASN A 79 -1.92 4.45 3.00
CA ASN A 79 -3.30 4.31 2.56
C ASN A 79 -3.36 3.79 1.11
N PRO A 80 -3.29 2.46 0.90
CA PRO A 80 -3.33 1.87 -0.44
C PRO A 80 -4.60 2.24 -1.22
N THR A 81 -5.75 2.28 -0.56
CA THR A 81 -7.04 2.61 -1.20
C THR A 81 -7.05 4.04 -1.73
N GLN A 82 -6.65 5.01 -0.89
CA GLN A 82 -6.56 6.40 -1.30
C GLN A 82 -5.49 6.58 -2.39
N ASN A 83 -4.33 5.94 -2.26
CA ASN A 83 -3.29 6.00 -3.27
C ASN A 83 -3.75 5.44 -4.61
N TYR A 84 -4.46 4.30 -4.62
CA TYR A 84 -5.02 3.70 -5.83
C TYR A 84 -6.09 4.59 -6.47
N PHE A 85 -6.93 5.23 -5.66
CA PHE A 85 -7.90 6.22 -6.12
C PHE A 85 -7.21 7.42 -6.80
N LEU A 86 -6.26 8.06 -6.12
CA LEU A 86 -5.54 9.23 -6.65
C LEU A 86 -4.75 8.90 -7.92
N LEU A 87 -4.13 7.72 -7.97
CA LEU A 87 -3.43 7.24 -9.16
C LEU A 87 -4.40 7.06 -10.33
N GLY A 88 -5.57 6.45 -10.09
CA GLY A 88 -6.62 6.33 -11.10
C GLY A 88 -7.13 7.68 -11.60
N CYS A 89 -7.35 8.66 -10.72
CA CYS A 89 -7.69 10.03 -11.12
C CYS A 89 -6.65 10.65 -12.05
N LYS A 90 -5.36 10.52 -11.72
CA LYS A 90 -4.25 11.02 -12.55
C LYS A 90 -4.23 10.35 -13.93
N HIS A 91 -4.44 9.04 -13.98
CA HIS A 91 -4.50 8.32 -15.26
C HIS A 91 -5.71 8.69 -16.09
N TYR A 92 -6.87 8.88 -15.46
CA TYR A 92 -8.09 9.30 -16.11
C TYR A 92 -7.96 10.70 -16.73
N GLU A 93 -7.40 11.65 -15.98
CA GLU A 93 -7.11 13.00 -16.47
C GLU A 93 -6.15 12.97 -17.67
N ARG A 94 -5.07 12.19 -17.58
CA ARG A 94 -4.13 12.02 -18.70
C ARG A 94 -4.80 11.40 -19.92
N TYR A 95 -5.68 10.40 -19.71
CA TYR A 95 -6.42 9.76 -20.80
C TYR A 95 -7.29 10.78 -21.56
N ILE A 96 -8.07 11.59 -20.84
CA ILE A 96 -8.92 12.63 -21.44
C ILE A 96 -8.08 13.62 -22.24
N LYS A 97 -6.95 14.07 -21.68
CA LYS A 97 -6.06 15.05 -22.33
C LYS A 97 -5.51 14.54 -23.66
N ILE A 98 -5.19 13.25 -23.77
CA ILE A 98 -4.59 12.65 -24.96
C ILE A 98 -5.65 12.25 -25.99
N ASN A 99 -6.76 11.65 -25.53
CA ASN A 99 -7.75 11.03 -26.41
C ASN A 99 -8.95 11.93 -26.70
N ASN A 100 -9.08 13.07 -25.99
CA ASN A 100 -10.23 13.96 -26.03
C ASN A 100 -11.56 13.21 -25.83
N SER A 101 -11.56 12.21 -24.95
CA SER A 101 -12.69 11.30 -24.72
C SER A 101 -12.79 10.92 -23.25
N PHE A 102 -14.03 10.85 -22.75
CA PHE A 102 -14.38 10.33 -21.43
C PHE A 102 -14.74 8.84 -21.46
N SER A 103 -14.90 8.27 -22.66
CA SER A 103 -15.21 6.85 -22.83
C SER A 103 -13.91 6.06 -22.81
N ILE A 104 -13.70 5.33 -21.72
CA ILE A 104 -12.58 4.40 -21.56
C ILE A 104 -12.93 3.09 -22.29
N PRO A 105 -12.11 2.62 -23.24
CA PRO A 105 -12.31 1.34 -23.90
C PRO A 105 -12.25 0.20 -22.89
N LYS A 106 -13.02 -0.85 -23.15
CA LYS A 106 -12.98 -2.06 -22.35
C LYS A 106 -11.56 -2.62 -22.29
N ASP A 107 -11.15 -3.07 -21.10
CA ASP A 107 -9.83 -3.64 -20.82
C ASP A 107 -8.65 -2.67 -21.07
N TYR A 108 -8.91 -1.36 -21.21
CA TYR A 108 -7.85 -0.38 -21.41
C TYR A 108 -6.90 -0.33 -20.22
N LYS A 109 -5.61 -0.46 -20.52
CA LYS A 109 -4.50 -0.28 -19.57
C LYS A 109 -3.64 0.89 -20.01
N THR A 110 -3.17 1.65 -19.03
CA THR A 110 -2.19 2.72 -19.25
C THR A 110 -0.83 2.13 -19.65
N GLU A 111 0.08 2.99 -20.10
CA GLU A 111 1.46 2.62 -20.47
C GLU A 111 2.22 1.90 -19.34
N ASP A 112 1.94 2.28 -18.08
CA ASP A 112 2.52 1.65 -16.88
C ASP A 112 1.70 0.47 -16.35
N GLY A 113 0.69 0.01 -17.10
CA GLY A 113 -0.07 -1.21 -16.82
C GLY A 113 -1.26 -1.04 -15.87
N PHE A 114 -1.59 0.19 -15.45
CA PHE A 114 -2.76 0.46 -14.62
C PHE A 114 -4.06 0.20 -15.41
N ASN A 115 -4.93 -0.66 -14.87
CA ASN A 115 -6.22 -0.97 -15.50
C ASN A 115 -7.25 0.14 -15.24
N LEU A 116 -7.28 1.12 -16.15
CA LEU A 116 -8.13 2.30 -16.01
C LEU A 116 -9.61 1.99 -16.23
N ASP A 117 -9.93 1.02 -17.10
CA ASP A 117 -11.32 0.58 -17.33
C ASP A 117 -11.94 -0.02 -16.06
N SER A 118 -11.25 -0.97 -15.43
CA SER A 118 -11.70 -1.59 -14.18
C SER A 118 -11.82 -0.56 -13.06
N TRP A 119 -10.83 0.34 -12.93
CA TRP A 119 -10.89 1.42 -11.95
C TRP A 119 -12.09 2.35 -12.19
N ASN A 120 -12.32 2.81 -13.41
CA ASN A 120 -13.44 3.69 -13.77
C ASN A 120 -14.79 3.01 -13.50
N SER A 121 -14.93 1.75 -13.87
CA SER A 121 -16.13 0.95 -13.61
C SER A 121 -16.42 0.82 -12.11
N SER A 122 -15.39 0.65 -11.27
CA SER A 122 -15.56 0.61 -9.81
C SER A 122 -16.04 1.94 -9.21
N GLN A 123 -15.73 3.08 -9.84
CA GLN A 123 -16.21 4.39 -9.37
C GLN A 123 -17.71 4.57 -9.61
N LYS A 124 -18.23 4.06 -10.75
CA LYS A 124 -19.67 4.14 -11.09
C LYS A 124 -20.54 3.36 -10.11
N ILE A 125 -20.13 2.12 -9.79
CA ILE A 125 -20.83 1.26 -8.83
C ILE A 125 -20.90 1.91 -7.44
N ASN A 126 -19.87 2.64 -7.03
CA ASN A 126 -19.85 3.30 -5.73
C ASN A 126 -20.81 4.51 -5.67
N ILE A 127 -21.00 5.23 -6.78
CA ILE A 127 -21.93 6.36 -6.85
C ILE A 127 -23.39 5.87 -6.81
N GLU A 128 -23.70 4.77 -7.51
CA GLU A 128 -25.06 4.19 -7.56
C GLU A 128 -25.53 3.63 -6.20
N LYS A 129 -24.62 3.28 -5.28
CA LYS A 129 -24.97 2.79 -3.94
C LYS A 129 -25.28 3.90 -2.93
N ILE A 130 -25.04 5.16 -3.31
CA ILE A 130 -25.24 6.34 -2.46
C ILE A 130 -26.52 7.10 -2.86
N GLY A 131 -27.11 6.79 -4.03
CA GLY A 131 -28.41 7.29 -4.47
C GLY A 131 -29.54 6.32 -4.16
#